data_AF-A0A2V5X276-F1
#
_entry.id   AF-A0A2V5X276-F1
#
_cell.length_a   1.000
_cell.length_b   1.000
_cell.length_c   1.000
_cell.angle_alpha   90.00
_cell.angle_beta   90.00
_cell.angle_gamma   90.00
#
_symmetry.space_group_name_H-M   'P 1'
#
loop_
_entity.id
_entity.type
_entity.pdbx_description
1 polymer ?
#
loop_
_entity_poly.entity_id
_entity_poly.type
_entity_poly.pdbx_seq_one_letter_code
_entity_poly.pdbx_strand_id
1 'polypeptide(L)'
;ILATAFGNALLNGMLAPLLGLNLRFRQSLMLVLMSFTIAAVILGSFAPIVFFIVWNAPSLAGQTQVPWATYNFVQLTQVVIIAFAGTAANFRLLRLLQALSGSERVAHKVLFSWLAGNLFLGSQLCWILRPLIGSPGLPVEFLRPNAFQGNFYETVFHAISHLLSS
;
A
#
# COMPACT_ATOMS: atom_id res chain seq x y z
N ILE A 1 1.35 -0.76 9.71
CA ILE A 1 0.27 -1.79 9.72
C ILE A 1 -0.82 -1.42 10.72
N LEU A 2 -0.56 -1.33 12.03
CA LEU A 2 -1.61 -1.06 13.04
C LEU A 2 -2.29 0.31 12.87
N ALA A 3 -1.53 1.38 12.62
CA ALA A 3 -2.10 2.73 12.39
C ALA A 3 -2.94 2.78 11.09
N THR A 4 -2.44 2.17 10.01
CA THR A 4 -3.15 2.03 8.73
C THR A 4 -4.43 1.21 8.87
N ALA A 5 -4.35 0.09 9.60
CA ALA A 5 -5.46 -0.80 9.85
C ALA A 5 -6.54 -0.14 10.73
N PHE A 6 -6.15 0.64 11.73
CA PHE A 6 -7.09 1.35 12.60
C PHE A 6 -7.80 2.49 11.86
N GLY A 7 -7.05 3.31 11.10
CA GLY A 7 -7.63 4.38 10.27
C GLY A 7 -8.56 3.84 9.19
N ASN A 8 -8.16 2.76 8.50
CA ASN A 8 -9.01 2.07 7.54
C ASN A 8 -10.23 1.46 8.19
N ALA A 9 -10.11 0.80 9.33
CA ALA A 9 -11.24 0.21 10.02
C ALA A 9 -12.26 1.26 10.48
N LEU A 10 -11.79 2.45 10.89
CA LEU A 10 -12.68 3.54 11.28
C LEU A 10 -13.46 4.09 10.08
N LEU A 11 -12.76 4.44 9.00
CA LEU A 11 -13.39 4.93 7.76
C LEU A 11 -14.31 3.88 7.13
N ASN A 12 -13.83 2.65 6.99
CA ASN A 12 -14.57 1.55 6.36
C ASN A 12 -15.75 1.09 7.22
N GLY A 13 -15.62 1.17 8.56
CA GLY A 13 -16.68 0.87 9.51
C GLY A 13 -17.79 1.92 9.54
N MET A 14 -17.47 3.19 9.30
CA MET A 14 -18.45 4.29 9.22
C MET A 14 -19.14 4.37 7.84
N LEU A 15 -18.44 4.02 6.76
CA LEU A 15 -18.97 4.10 5.39
C LEU A 15 -19.83 2.89 5.01
N ALA A 16 -19.58 1.70 5.57
CA ALA A 16 -20.32 0.49 5.21
C ALA A 16 -21.84 0.58 5.47
N PRO A 17 -22.32 1.12 6.61
CA PRO A 17 -23.76 1.32 6.85
C PRO A 17 -24.41 2.31 5.87
N LEU A 18 -23.67 3.37 5.49
CA LEU A 18 -24.13 4.40 4.55
C LEU A 18 -24.28 3.88 3.10
N LEU A 19 -23.57 2.79 2.77
CA LEU A 19 -23.58 2.17 1.45
C LEU A 19 -24.55 0.99 1.34
N GLY A 20 -25.39 0.77 2.36
CA GLY A 20 -26.46 -0.23 2.35
C GLY A 20 -26.04 -1.65 2.77
N LEU A 21 -24.84 -1.81 3.34
CA LEU A 21 -24.37 -3.10 3.87
C LEU A 21 -24.27 -2.96 5.40
N ASN A 22 -25.19 -3.61 6.11
CA ASN A 22 -25.32 -3.50 7.56
C ASN A 22 -24.24 -4.35 8.27
N LEU A 23 -22.97 -4.02 8.05
CA LEU A 23 -21.83 -4.64 8.71
C LEU A 23 -21.64 -4.00 10.08
N ARG A 24 -21.57 -4.83 11.11
CA ARG A 24 -21.09 -4.38 12.42
C ARG A 24 -19.62 -3.96 12.29
N PHE A 25 -19.19 -2.94 13.03
CA PHE A 25 -17.79 -2.48 13.06
C PHE A 25 -16.78 -3.63 13.22
N ARG A 26 -17.09 -4.59 14.10
CA ARG A 26 -16.27 -5.80 14.31
C ARG A 26 -16.13 -6.66 13.05
N GLN A 27 -17.19 -6.81 12.25
CA GLN A 27 -17.16 -7.59 11.00
C GLN A 27 -16.34 -6.89 9.93
N SER A 28 -16.48 -5.55 9.81
CA SER A 28 -15.63 -4.74 8.93
C SER A 28 -14.15 -4.85 9.32
N LEU A 29 -13.84 -4.71 10.61
CA LEU A 29 -12.48 -4.89 11.12
C LEU A 29 -11.91 -6.29 10.83
N MET A 30 -12.70 -7.35 11.05
CA MET A 30 -12.27 -8.72 10.74
C MET A 30 -12.01 -8.93 9.25
N LEU A 31 -12.85 -8.39 8.36
CA LEU A 31 -12.67 -8.46 6.91
C LEU A 31 -11.37 -7.76 6.46
N VAL A 32 -11.11 -6.57 7.01
CA VAL A 32 -9.88 -5.83 6.75
C VAL A 32 -8.66 -6.61 7.25
N LEU A 33 -8.70 -7.13 8.48
CA LEU A 33 -7.62 -7.94 9.06
C LEU A 33 -7.36 -9.23 8.28
N MET A 34 -8.41 -9.91 7.79
CA MET A 34 -8.25 -11.09 6.92
C MET A 34 -7.56 -10.73 5.61
N SER A 35 -7.94 -9.61 4.97
CA SER A 35 -7.29 -9.13 3.75
C SER A 35 -5.80 -8.85 3.99
N PHE A 36 -5.45 -8.16 5.07
CA PHE A 36 -4.06 -7.93 5.46
C PHE A 36 -3.31 -9.21 5.80
N THR A 37 -3.98 -10.20 6.41
CA THR A 37 -3.37 -11.50 6.74
C THR A 37 -3.03 -12.27 5.45
N ILE A 38 -3.93 -12.30 4.48
CA ILE A 38 -3.67 -12.93 3.18
C ILE A 38 -2.50 -12.25 2.47
N ALA A 39 -2.51 -10.91 2.42
CA ALA A 39 -1.39 -10.16 1.84
C ALA A 39 -0.07 -10.47 2.56
N ALA A 40 -0.06 -10.50 3.89
CA ALA A 40 1.13 -10.81 4.69
C ALA A 40 1.65 -12.23 4.46
N VAL A 41 0.76 -13.22 4.35
CA VAL A 41 1.13 -14.61 4.06
C VAL A 41 1.72 -14.75 2.65
N ILE A 42 1.12 -14.09 1.65
CA ILE A 42 1.66 -14.09 0.28
C ILE A 42 3.04 -13.45 0.27
N LEU A 43 3.17 -12.23 0.82
CA LEU A 43 4.45 -11.52 0.91
C LEU A 43 5.51 -12.33 1.67
N GLY A 44 5.14 -12.94 2.80
CA GLY A 44 6.03 -13.81 3.58
C GLY A 44 6.47 -15.05 2.80
N SER A 45 5.62 -15.60 1.95
CA SER A 45 5.97 -16.74 1.08
C SER A 45 6.98 -16.36 -0.01
N PHE A 46 6.94 -15.12 -0.50
CA PHE A 46 7.92 -14.59 -1.46
C PHE A 46 9.20 -14.04 -0.80
N ALA A 47 9.20 -13.80 0.51
CA ALA A 47 10.37 -13.31 1.25
C ALA A 47 11.68 -14.09 0.98
N PRO A 48 11.72 -15.45 0.99
CA PRO A 48 12.95 -16.18 0.69
C PRO A 48 13.45 -15.97 -0.75
N ILE A 49 12.54 -15.80 -1.72
CA ILE A 49 12.89 -15.54 -3.12
C ILE A 49 13.51 -14.15 -3.25
N VAL A 50 12.89 -13.14 -2.65
CA VAL A 50 13.42 -11.77 -2.64
C VAL A 50 14.78 -11.72 -1.92
N PHE A 51 14.90 -12.41 -0.79
CA PHE A 51 16.17 -12.52 -0.06
C PHE A 51 17.26 -13.14 -0.93
N PHE A 52 16.98 -14.24 -1.64
CA PHE A 52 17.93 -14.87 -2.54
C PHE A 52 18.37 -13.94 -3.68
N ILE A 53 17.43 -13.21 -4.29
CA ILE A 53 17.74 -12.24 -5.36
C ILE A 53 18.66 -11.13 -4.84
N VAL A 54 18.35 -10.56 -3.68
CA VAL A 54 19.15 -9.48 -3.06
C VAL A 54 20.53 -10.01 -2.65
N TRP A 55 20.62 -11.23 -2.13
CA TRP A 55 21.88 -11.85 -1.73
C TRP A 55 22.84 -12.07 -2.92
N ASN A 56 22.30 -12.37 -4.09
CA ASN A 56 23.08 -12.56 -5.32
C ASN A 56 23.30 -11.25 -6.11
N ALA A 57 22.70 -10.14 -5.68
CA ALA A 57 22.89 -8.85 -6.33
C ALA A 57 24.26 -8.24 -5.98
N PRO A 58 24.94 -7.56 -6.92
CA PRO A 58 26.19 -6.84 -6.64
C PRO A 58 25.98 -5.81 -5.54
N SER A 59 26.90 -5.73 -4.58
CA SER A 59 26.78 -4.82 -3.43
C SER A 59 26.80 -3.35 -3.86
N LEU A 60 25.69 -2.62 -3.71
CA LEU A 60 25.62 -1.20 -4.07
C LEU A 60 26.47 -0.28 -3.16
N ALA A 61 27.05 -0.81 -2.08
CA ALA A 61 27.89 -0.06 -1.15
C ALA A 61 29.31 0.15 -1.73
N GLY A 62 29.72 1.41 -1.87
CA GLY A 62 31.11 1.79 -2.19
C GLY A 62 31.52 1.70 -3.67
N GLN A 63 30.58 1.44 -4.59
CA GLN A 63 30.89 1.40 -6.04
C GLN A 63 30.78 2.78 -6.69
N THR A 64 31.77 3.15 -7.51
CA THR A 64 31.81 4.38 -8.33
C THR A 64 30.86 4.34 -9.54
N GLN A 65 30.33 3.16 -9.87
CA GLN A 65 29.30 2.95 -10.88
C GLN A 65 28.16 2.15 -10.26
N VAL A 66 26.99 2.77 -10.16
CA VAL A 66 25.77 2.11 -9.66
C VAL A 66 25.25 1.16 -10.76
N PRO A 67 25.11 -0.16 -10.49
CA PRO A 67 24.48 -1.09 -11.43
C PRO A 67 22.97 -0.85 -11.51
N TRP A 68 22.54 0.19 -12.23
CA TRP A 68 21.14 0.61 -12.34
C TRP A 68 20.20 -0.49 -12.82
N ALA A 69 20.69 -1.39 -13.70
CA ALA A 69 19.92 -2.53 -14.17
C ALA A 69 19.53 -3.48 -13.01
N THR A 70 20.47 -3.82 -12.12
CA THR A 70 20.20 -4.69 -10.97
C THR A 70 19.33 -4.00 -9.93
N TYR A 71 19.57 -2.70 -9.68
CA TYR A 71 18.72 -1.90 -8.80
C TYR A 71 17.26 -1.89 -9.28
N ASN A 72 17.04 -1.55 -10.56
CA ASN A 72 15.72 -1.51 -11.16
C ASN A 72 15.06 -2.89 -11.17
N PHE A 73 15.83 -3.96 -11.43
CA PHE A 73 15.32 -5.33 -11.41
C PHE A 73 14.81 -5.73 -10.02
N VAL A 74 15.58 -5.47 -8.97
CA VAL A 74 15.19 -5.77 -7.58
C VAL A 74 13.97 -4.93 -7.18
N GLN A 75 13.95 -3.65 -7.52
CA GLN A 75 12.83 -2.76 -7.21
C GLN A 75 11.54 -3.20 -7.92
N LEU A 76 11.62 -3.50 -9.22
CA LEU A 76 10.46 -3.97 -10.01
C LEU A 76 9.94 -5.31 -9.49
N THR A 77 10.83 -6.23 -9.14
CA THR A 77 10.45 -7.52 -8.56
C THR A 77 9.62 -7.33 -7.29
N GLN A 78 10.06 -6.46 -6.39
CA GLN A 78 9.31 -6.13 -5.17
C GLN A 78 7.96 -5.48 -5.47
N VAL A 79 7.92 -4.53 -6.41
CA VAL A 79 6.67 -3.87 -6.83
C VAL A 79 5.67 -4.90 -7.37
N VAL A 80 6.11 -5.83 -8.21
CA VAL A 80 5.26 -6.89 -8.77
C VAL A 80 4.72 -7.81 -7.68
N ILE A 81 5.57 -8.24 -6.74
CA ILE A 81 5.17 -9.11 -5.62
C ILE A 81 4.13 -8.41 -4.72
N ILE A 82 4.35 -7.13 -4.40
CA ILE A 82 3.43 -6.33 -3.59
C ILE A 82 2.10 -6.12 -4.32
N ALA A 83 2.15 -5.76 -5.61
CA ALA A 83 0.96 -5.58 -6.43
C ALA A 83 0.15 -6.87 -6.53
N PHE A 84 0.80 -8.01 -6.73
CA PHE A 84 0.17 -9.33 -6.77
C PHE A 84 -0.50 -9.67 -5.44
N ALA A 85 0.22 -9.53 -4.31
CA ALA A 85 -0.31 -9.82 -2.99
C ALA A 85 -1.52 -8.95 -2.64
N GLY A 86 -1.44 -7.64 -2.93
CA GLY A 86 -2.55 -6.71 -2.74
C GLY A 86 -3.75 -7.06 -3.62
N THR A 87 -3.52 -7.39 -4.88
CA THR A 87 -4.58 -7.78 -5.82
C THR A 87 -5.28 -9.06 -5.35
N ALA A 88 -4.53 -10.12 -5.03
CA ALA A 88 -5.07 -11.38 -4.54
C ALA A 88 -5.90 -11.22 -3.25
N ALA A 89 -5.42 -10.42 -2.30
CA ALA A 89 -6.14 -10.13 -1.06
C ALA A 89 -7.47 -9.40 -1.32
N ASN A 90 -7.48 -8.39 -2.20
CA ASN A 90 -8.68 -7.65 -2.55
C ASN A 90 -9.67 -8.49 -3.37
N PHE A 91 -9.20 -9.39 -4.24
CA PHE A 91 -10.08 -10.34 -4.94
C PHE A 91 -10.82 -11.26 -3.97
N ARG A 92 -10.13 -11.77 -2.94
CA ARG A 92 -10.77 -12.59 -1.91
C ARG A 92 -11.78 -11.76 -1.10
N LEU A 93 -11.42 -10.53 -0.76
CA LEU A 93 -12.30 -9.60 -0.05
C LEU A 93 -13.57 -9.29 -0.86
N LEU A 94 -13.46 -9.06 -2.17
CA LEU A 94 -14.60 -8.84 -3.06
C LEU A 94 -15.58 -10.02 -3.02
N ARG A 95 -15.07 -11.25 -3.11
CA ARG A 95 -15.91 -12.46 -3.03
C ARG A 95 -16.64 -12.58 -1.70
N LEU A 96 -15.98 -12.22 -0.59
CA LEU A 96 -16.62 -12.21 0.73
C LEU A 96 -17.69 -11.12 0.83
N LEU A 97 -17.43 -9.92 0.31
CA LEU A 97 -18.40 -8.84 0.28
C LEU A 97 -19.61 -9.19 -0.59
N GLN A 98 -19.42 -9.85 -1.74
CA GLN A 98 -20.49 -10.35 -2.61
C GLN A 98 -21.34 -11.40 -1.89
N ALA A 99 -20.71 -12.35 -1.19
CA ALA A 99 -21.41 -13.37 -0.40
C ALA A 99 -22.23 -12.76 0.75
N LEU A 100 -21.75 -11.68 1.38
CA LEU A 100 -22.43 -11.00 2.48
C LEU A 100 -23.53 -10.03 2.01
N SER A 101 -23.34 -9.36 0.88
CA SER A 101 -24.28 -8.37 0.36
C SER A 101 -25.44 -8.97 -0.42
N GLY A 102 -25.27 -10.16 -0.99
CA GLY A 102 -26.19 -10.74 -1.99
C GLY A 102 -26.30 -9.91 -3.27
N SER A 103 -25.46 -8.88 -3.44
CA SER A 103 -25.51 -7.92 -4.55
C SER A 103 -24.11 -7.51 -4.99
N GLU A 104 -23.80 -7.79 -6.25
CA GLU A 104 -22.52 -7.46 -6.85
C GLU A 104 -22.25 -5.94 -6.86
N ARG A 105 -23.28 -5.12 -7.11
CA ARG A 105 -23.15 -3.65 -7.14
C ARG A 105 -22.76 -3.08 -5.78
N VAL A 106 -23.37 -3.58 -4.70
CA VAL A 106 -23.07 -3.10 -3.34
C VAL A 106 -21.65 -3.53 -2.93
N ALA A 107 -21.26 -4.77 -3.24
CA ALA A 107 -19.91 -5.26 -2.94
C ALA A 107 -18.82 -4.44 -3.63
N HIS A 108 -19.00 -4.10 -4.91
CA HIS A 108 -18.06 -3.24 -5.64
C HIS A 108 -18.01 -1.81 -5.09
N LYS A 109 -19.15 -1.21 -4.74
CA LYS A 109 -19.17 0.12 -4.11
C LYS A 109 -18.41 0.13 -2.79
N VAL A 110 -18.67 -0.85 -1.93
CA VAL A 110 -17.99 -0.98 -0.63
C VAL A 110 -16.49 -1.19 -0.82
N LEU A 111 -16.09 -2.11 -1.71
CA LEU A 111 -14.67 -2.34 -2.00
C LEU A 111 -13.99 -1.08 -2.56
N PHE A 112 -14.62 -0.37 -3.49
CA PHE A 112 -14.08 0.85 -4.07
C PHE A 112 -13.90 1.94 -3.01
N SER A 113 -14.90 2.16 -2.15
CA SER A 113 -14.79 3.10 -1.03
C SER A 113 -13.65 2.72 -0.08
N TRP A 114 -13.47 1.42 0.19
CA TRP A 114 -12.38 0.96 1.03
C TRP A 114 -11.02 1.14 0.37
N LEU A 115 -10.89 0.85 -0.92
CA LEU A 115 -9.66 1.09 -1.69
C LEU A 115 -9.32 2.58 -1.75
N ALA A 116 -10.31 3.45 -1.93
CA ALA A 116 -10.11 4.90 -1.91
C ALA A 116 -9.61 5.39 -0.54
N GLY A 117 -10.22 4.91 0.56
CA GLY A 117 -9.76 5.19 1.92
C GLY A 117 -8.32 4.69 2.17
N ASN A 118 -8.03 3.46 1.74
CA ASN A 118 -6.70 2.86 1.83
C ASN A 118 -5.66 3.68 1.04
N LEU A 119 -6.01 4.15 -0.16
CA LEU A 119 -5.12 4.95 -1.00
C LEU A 119 -4.86 6.32 -0.36
N PHE A 120 -5.91 6.94 0.20
CA PHE A 120 -5.80 8.22 0.87
C PHE A 120 -4.90 8.14 2.11
N LEU A 121 -5.19 7.21 3.03
CA LEU A 121 -4.36 7.01 4.22
C LEU A 121 -2.96 6.49 3.86
N GLY A 122 -2.87 5.61 2.87
CA GLY A 122 -1.62 5.01 2.42
C GLY A 122 -0.65 6.04 1.87
N SER A 123 -1.10 7.00 1.06
CA SER A 123 -0.23 8.04 0.50
C SER A 123 0.36 8.94 1.59
N GLN A 124 -0.43 9.31 2.60
CA GLN A 124 0.05 10.09 3.74
C GLN A 124 1.03 9.32 4.63
N LEU A 125 0.79 8.03 4.86
CA LEU A 125 1.74 7.20 5.60
C LEU A 125 3.06 7.03 4.83
N CYS A 126 3.01 6.81 3.51
CA CYS A 126 4.21 6.76 2.67
C CYS A 126 4.96 8.10 2.67
N TRP A 127 4.25 9.23 2.73
CA TRP A 127 4.85 10.56 2.82
C TRP A 127 5.67 10.75 4.09
N ILE A 128 5.13 10.30 5.22
CA ILE A 128 5.75 10.40 6.55
C ILE A 128 6.91 9.40 6.69
N LEU A 129 6.67 8.14 6.32
CA LEU A 129 7.59 7.03 6.57
C LEU A 129 8.74 6.92 5.57
N ARG A 130 8.74 7.68 4.47
CA ARG A 130 9.70 7.57 3.34
C ARG A 130 10.23 6.14 3.15
N PRO A 131 9.36 5.13 2.92
CA PRO A 131 9.75 3.73 2.99
C PRO A 131 10.66 3.28 1.83
N LEU A 132 11.00 4.18 0.90
CA LEU A 132 11.83 3.90 -0.26
C LEU A 132 13.30 3.77 0.16
N ILE A 133 13.68 2.55 0.53
CA ILE A 133 15.08 2.10 0.45
C ILE A 133 15.52 2.27 -1.00
N GLY A 134 16.41 3.21 -1.30
CA GLY A 134 17.14 3.16 -2.59
C GLY A 134 17.23 4.44 -3.44
N SER A 135 17.84 5.50 -2.93
CA SER A 135 18.76 6.24 -3.82
C SER A 135 20.17 5.80 -3.47
N PRO A 136 20.92 5.17 -4.38
CA PRO A 136 22.32 4.90 -4.16
C PRO A 136 23.03 6.26 -3.99
N GLY A 137 23.30 6.62 -2.73
CA GLY A 137 23.88 7.91 -2.34
C GLY A 137 23.12 8.70 -1.27
N LEU A 138 21.89 8.33 -0.89
CA LEU A 138 21.17 8.98 0.22
C LEU A 138 21.16 8.10 1.48
N PRO A 139 21.25 8.70 2.69
CA PRO A 139 21.14 7.97 3.94
C PRO A 139 19.74 7.33 4.07
N VAL A 140 19.69 6.13 4.66
CA VAL A 140 18.43 5.44 4.96
C VAL A 140 17.72 6.21 6.07
N GLU A 141 16.62 6.86 5.75
CA GLU A 141 15.79 7.62 6.69
C GLU A 141 14.40 6.97 6.80
N PHE A 142 14.05 6.48 8.00
CA PHE A 142 12.75 5.84 8.26
C PHE A 142 11.61 6.83 8.52
N LEU A 143 11.94 8.07 8.84
CA LEU A 143 10.99 9.16 9.07
C LEU A 143 11.51 10.37 8.32
N ARG A 144 10.62 11.05 7.60
CA ARG A 144 10.96 12.32 6.97
C ARG A 144 11.38 13.33 8.05
N PRO A 145 12.55 13.98 7.97
CA PRO A 145 13.00 14.97 8.96
C PRO A 145 11.99 16.11 9.15
N ASN A 146 11.32 16.50 8.07
CA ASN A 146 10.29 17.55 8.04
C ASN A 146 8.88 16.96 7.82
N ALA A 147 8.55 15.84 8.47
CA ALA A 147 7.27 15.12 8.26
C ALA A 147 6.00 15.97 8.42
N PHE A 148 6.08 17.09 9.14
CA PHE A 148 4.98 18.02 9.39
C PHE A 148 5.02 19.31 8.56
N GLN A 149 6.05 19.53 7.73
CA GLN A 149 6.11 20.67 6.83
C GLN A 149 5.57 20.24 5.46
N GLY A 150 4.28 20.52 5.27
CA GLY A 150 3.53 20.17 4.06
C GLY A 150 3.08 18.70 4.01
N ASN A 151 2.13 18.41 3.13
CA ASN A 151 1.56 17.06 2.99
C ASN A 151 1.67 16.53 1.55
N PHE A 152 1.44 15.22 1.37
CA PHE A 152 1.53 14.58 0.05
C PHE A 152 0.67 15.28 -1.02
N TYR A 153 -0.58 15.63 -0.67
CA TYR A 153 -1.52 16.22 -1.61
C TYR A 153 -1.11 17.63 -2.04
N GLU A 154 -0.57 18.41 -1.12
CA GLU A 154 -0.01 19.74 -1.41
C GLU A 154 1.13 19.64 -2.43
N THR A 155 2.02 18.66 -2.25
CA THR A 155 3.14 18.46 -3.20
C THR A 155 2.67 17.98 -4.57
N VAL A 156 1.69 17.07 -4.62
CA VAL A 156 1.07 16.66 -5.89
C VAL A 156 0.39 17.84 -6.58
N PHE A 157 -0.34 18.65 -5.83
CA PHE A 157 -0.99 19.84 -6.37
C PHE A 157 0.02 20.83 -6.94
N HIS A 158 1.12 21.10 -6.22
CA HIS A 158 2.20 21.94 -6.72
C HIS A 158 2.86 21.38 -7.98
N ALA A 159 3.09 20.06 -8.04
CA ALA A 159 3.66 19.42 -9.21
C ALA A 159 2.73 19.53 -10.44
N ILE A 160 1.43 19.31 -10.24
CA ILE A 160 0.42 19.46 -11.30
C ILE A 160 0.33 20.93 -11.73
N SER A 161 0.28 21.87 -10.79
CA SER A 161 0.23 23.30 -11.12
C SER A 161 1.46 23.73 -11.90
N HIS A 162 2.64 23.23 -11.54
CA HIS A 162 3.88 23.53 -12.25
C HIS A 162 3.85 22.96 -13.66
N LEU A 163 3.36 21.74 -13.87
CA LEU A 163 3.22 21.13 -15.20
C LEU A 163 2.19 21.84 -16.08
N LEU A 164 1.12 22.37 -15.49
CA LEU A 164 0.08 23.12 -16.22
C LEU A 164 0.47 24.57 -16.48
N SER A 165 1.38 25.14 -15.69
CA SER A 165 1.96 26.47 -15.90
C SER A 165 3.25 26.45 -16.72
N SER A 166 3.75 25.27 -17.09
CA SER A 166 4.88 25.07 -18.03
C SER A 166 4.36 24.92 -19.45
#